data_AF-A0A382CGL1-F1
#
_entry.id   AF-A0A382CGL1-F1
#
_cell.length_a   1.000
_cell.length_b   1.000
_cell.length_c   1.000
_cell.angle_alpha   90.00
_cell.angle_beta   90.00
_cell.angle_gamma   90.00
#
_symmetry.space_group_name_H-M   'P 1'
#
loop_
_entity.id
_entity.type
_entity.pdbx_description
1 polymer ?
#
loop_
_entity_poly.entity_id
_entity_poly.type
_entity_poly.pdbx_seq_one_letter_code
_entity_poly.pdbx_strand_id
1 'polypeptide(L)'
;VSAQLDEMLVCDPRRGELSRKYETLVRRWIAKMERLGLTSSGLWRIDFDTGEGYLSWRFPELRIAYFRDYQGDFSRRQPLAEVIEQTAPDWA
;
A
#
# COMPACT_ATOMS: atom_id res chain seq x y z
N VAL A 1 -7.03 13.74 -10.16
CA VAL A 1 -7.68 12.58 -10.81
C VAL A 1 -8.72 11.92 -9.92
N SER A 2 -8.39 11.35 -8.75
CA SER A 2 -9.41 10.75 -7.86
C SER A 2 -10.47 11.75 -7.41
N ALA A 3 -10.06 12.90 -6.84
CA ALA A 3 -11.01 13.93 -6.40
C ALA A 3 -11.91 14.46 -7.54
N GLN A 4 -11.37 14.55 -8.76
CA GLN A 4 -12.14 14.96 -9.94
C GLN A 4 -13.16 13.90 -10.38
N LEU A 5 -12.85 12.61 -10.20
CA LEU A 5 -13.84 11.54 -10.40
C LEU A 5 -14.93 11.62 -9.34
N ASP A 6 -14.60 11.91 -8.09
CA ASP A 6 -15.58 11.95 -6.99
C ASP A 6 -16.57 13.13 -7.10
N GLU A 7 -16.15 14.25 -7.69
CA GLU A 7 -17.00 15.43 -7.93
C GLU A 7 -17.90 15.31 -9.18
N MET A 8 -17.62 14.38 -10.10
CA MET A 8 -18.38 14.22 -11.34
C MET A 8 -19.63 13.35 -11.12
N LEU A 9 -20.78 13.83 -11.61
CA LEU A 9 -22.02 13.04 -11.68
C LEU A 9 -21.75 11.67 -12.30
N VAL A 10 -22.40 10.62 -11.77
CA VAL A 10 -22.21 9.22 -12.22
C VAL A 10 -22.43 9.06 -13.73
N CYS A 11 -23.31 9.90 -14.31
CA CYS A 11 -23.67 9.88 -15.74
C CYS A 11 -22.76 10.73 -16.65
N ASP A 12 -21.74 11.42 -16.11
CA ASP A 12 -20.89 12.30 -16.92
C ASP A 12 -20.08 11.47 -17.93
N PRO A 13 -20.20 11.71 -19.25
CA PRO A 13 -19.51 10.92 -20.26
C PRO A 13 -17.98 11.00 -20.15
N ARG A 14 -17.44 12.09 -19.58
CA ARG A 14 -15.99 12.26 -19.35
C ARG A 14 -15.48 11.39 -18.21
N ARG A 15 -16.37 10.91 -17.32
CA ARG A 15 -16.02 10.01 -16.20
C ARG A 15 -15.41 8.72 -16.70
N GLY A 16 -15.93 8.17 -17.80
CA GLY A 16 -15.42 6.92 -18.39
C GLY A 16 -13.99 7.04 -18.92
N GLU A 17 -13.62 8.17 -19.53
CA GLU A 17 -12.25 8.41 -19.96
C GLU A 17 -11.31 8.66 -18.79
N LEU A 18 -11.75 9.44 -17.81
CA LEU A 18 -10.94 9.76 -16.64
C LEU A 18 -10.68 8.51 -15.77
N SER A 19 -11.68 7.65 -15.60
CA SER A 19 -11.53 6.36 -14.91
C SER A 19 -10.52 5.46 -15.60
N ARG A 20 -10.55 5.35 -16.94
CA ARG A 20 -9.56 4.57 -17.71
C ARG A 20 -8.14 5.12 -17.57
N LYS A 21 -8.00 6.45 -17.59
CA LYS A 21 -6.71 7.11 -17.34
C LYS A 21 -6.19 6.83 -15.92
N TYR A 22 -7.07 6.95 -14.92
CA TYR A 22 -6.75 6.63 -13.53
C TYR A 22 -6.32 5.16 -13.37
N GLU A 23 -7.11 4.23 -13.88
CA GLU A 23 -6.80 2.80 -13.84
C GLU A 23 -5.45 2.48 -14.49
N THR A 24 -5.16 3.08 -15.64
CA THR A 24 -3.86 2.91 -16.32
C THR A 24 -2.70 3.38 -15.44
N LEU A 25 -2.84 4.51 -14.75
CA LEU A 25 -1.82 5.01 -13.84
C LEU A 25 -1.64 4.10 -12.63
N VAL A 26 -2.75 3.65 -12.02
CA VAL A 26 -2.73 2.74 -10.88
C VAL A 26 -2.08 1.41 -11.25
N ARG A 27 -2.47 0.79 -12.37
CA ARG A 27 -1.88 -0.47 -12.84
C ARG A 27 -0.38 -0.34 -13.13
N ARG A 28 0.05 0.78 -13.74
CA ARG A 28 1.48 1.05 -13.95
C ARG A 28 2.24 1.21 -12.65
N TRP A 29 1.63 1.82 -11.64
CA TRP A 29 2.23 1.92 -10.31
C TRP A 29 2.35 0.53 -9.66
N ILE A 30 1.27 -0.26 -9.63
CA ILE A 30 1.27 -1.64 -9.09
C ILE A 30 2.36 -2.49 -9.75
N ALA A 31 2.41 -2.52 -11.08
CA ALA A 31 3.40 -3.30 -11.82
C ALA A 31 4.85 -2.88 -11.53
N LYS A 32 5.09 -1.60 -11.20
CA LYS A 32 6.42 -1.15 -10.76
C LYS A 32 6.75 -1.64 -9.36
N MET A 33 5.78 -1.64 -8.44
CA MET A 33 5.97 -2.15 -7.08
C MET A 33 6.21 -3.66 -7.09
N GLU A 34 5.41 -4.43 -7.83
CA GLU A 34 5.56 -5.89 -7.94
C GLU A 34 6.92 -6.28 -8.53
N ARG A 35 7.44 -5.52 -9.51
CA ARG A 35 8.79 -5.72 -10.07
C ARG A 35 9.93 -5.49 -9.07
N LEU A 36 9.67 -4.76 -7.98
CA LEU A 36 10.61 -4.57 -6.89
C LEU A 36 10.48 -5.66 -5.81
N GLY A 37 9.60 -6.65 -6.01
CA GLY A 37 9.32 -7.71 -5.03
C GLY A 37 8.33 -7.30 -3.95
N LEU A 38 7.57 -6.23 -4.17
CA LEU A 38 6.65 -5.67 -3.18
C LEU A 38 5.22 -6.08 -3.48
N THR A 39 4.44 -6.35 -2.43
CA THR A 39 3.01 -6.60 -2.55
C THR A 39 2.24 -5.32 -2.28
N SER A 40 1.42 -4.86 -3.22
CA SER A 40 0.54 -3.70 -2.99
C SER A 40 -0.79 -4.14 -2.36
N SER A 41 -1.03 -3.80 -1.09
CA SER A 41 -2.32 -4.03 -0.41
C SER A 41 -3.32 -2.89 -0.64
N GLY A 42 -2.93 -1.85 -1.36
CA GLY A 42 -3.81 -0.80 -1.88
C GLY A 42 -2.99 0.32 -2.51
N LEU A 43 -3.68 1.35 -3.04
CA LEU A 43 -2.98 2.48 -3.63
C LEU A 43 -2.09 3.16 -2.58
N TRP A 44 -0.81 3.32 -2.91
CA TRP A 44 0.22 3.86 -2.02
C TRP A 44 0.46 3.07 -0.74
N ARG A 45 0.01 1.82 -0.66
CA ARG A 45 0.28 0.90 0.45
C ARG A 45 1.05 -0.30 -0.09
N ILE A 46 2.24 -0.53 0.45
CA ILE A 46 3.12 -1.63 0.05
C ILE A 46 3.54 -2.42 1.27
N ASP A 47 3.75 -3.71 1.07
CA ASP A 47 4.15 -4.67 2.07
C ASP A 47 5.39 -5.44 1.57
N PHE A 48 6.38 -5.57 2.45
CA PHE A 48 7.60 -6.34 2.25
C PHE A 48 7.48 -7.62 3.08
N ASP A 49 7.53 -8.77 2.42
CA ASP A 49 7.41 -10.06 3.10
C ASP A 49 8.73 -10.42 3.80
N THR A 50 8.64 -10.80 5.06
CA THR A 50 9.77 -11.22 5.91
C THR A 50 9.76 -12.71 6.23
N GLY A 51 8.74 -13.45 5.81
CA GLY A 51 8.51 -14.85 6.19
C GLY A 51 7.75 -15.03 7.52
N GLU A 52 7.71 -14.01 8.37
CA GLU A 52 6.96 -14.00 9.63
C GLU A 52 5.79 -12.99 9.62
N GLY A 53 5.78 -12.11 8.63
CA GLY A 53 4.80 -11.06 8.44
C GLY A 53 5.29 -10.03 7.42
N TYR A 54 4.71 -8.84 7.48
CA TYR A 54 4.96 -7.76 6.54
C TYR A 54 5.56 -6.53 7.20
N LEU A 55 6.72 -6.08 6.71
CA LEU A 55 7.13 -4.69 6.91
C LEU A 55 6.28 -3.82 6.00
N SER A 56 5.51 -2.93 6.59
CA SER A 56 4.42 -2.25 5.90
C SER A 56 4.72 -0.76 5.77
N TRP A 57 4.53 -0.21 4.58
CA TRP A 57 4.69 1.22 4.31
C TRP A 57 3.46 1.79 3.61
N ARG A 58 3.09 3.02 3.96
CA ARG A 58 2.18 3.82 3.14
C ARG A 58 2.65 5.26 2.96
N PHE A 59 2.26 5.88 1.86
CA PHE A 59 2.39 7.33 1.73
C PHE A 59 1.56 8.04 2.82
N PRO A 60 2.07 9.12 3.46
CA PRO A 60 3.36 9.80 3.27
C PRO A 60 4.45 9.41 4.29
N GLU A 61 4.45 8.18 4.80
CA GLU A 61 5.48 7.71 5.74
C GLU A 61 6.87 7.86 5.10
N LEU A 62 7.86 8.38 5.83
CA LEU A 62 9.20 8.65 5.27
C LEU A 62 10.09 7.40 5.20
N ARG A 63 9.78 6.40 6.03
CA ARG A 63 10.54 5.16 6.17
C ARG A 63 9.59 4.02 6.52
N ILE A 64 10.05 2.79 6.30
CA ILE A 64 9.37 1.59 6.78
C ILE A 64 9.54 1.57 8.31
N ALA A 65 8.46 1.76 9.04
CA ALA A 65 8.47 1.93 10.49
C ALA A 65 7.51 0.99 11.23
N TYR A 66 6.81 0.14 10.49
CA TYR A 66 5.72 -0.67 11.00
C TYR A 66 5.80 -2.11 10.51
N PHE A 67 5.49 -3.05 11.41
CA PHE A 67 5.32 -4.46 11.12
C PHE A 67 3.84 -4.85 11.24
N ARG A 68 3.45 -5.88 10.50
CA ARG A 68 2.12 -6.50 10.54
C ARG A 68 2.28 -8.00 10.48
N ASP A 69 1.50 -8.73 11.28
CA ASP A 69 1.33 -10.15 11.07
C ASP A 69 0.58 -10.46 9.75
N TYR A 70 0.54 -11.72 9.36
CA TYR A 70 -0.17 -12.14 8.15
C TYR A 70 -1.70 -12.04 8.27
N GLN A 71 -2.23 -12.13 9.50
CA GLN A 71 -3.67 -12.19 9.74
C GLN A 71 -4.31 -10.84 10.08
N GLY A 72 -3.51 -9.85 10.45
CA GLY A 72 -3.98 -8.54 10.86
C GLY A 72 -4.24 -7.60 9.69
N ASP A 73 -5.21 -6.74 9.89
CA ASP A 73 -5.49 -5.63 8.98
C ASP A 73 -4.35 -4.61 9.00
N PHE A 74 -4.24 -3.83 7.91
CA PHE A 74 -3.27 -2.74 7.78
C PHE A 74 -3.36 -1.68 8.91
N SER A 75 -4.49 -1.58 9.59
CA SER A 75 -4.69 -0.68 10.74
C SER A 75 -4.07 -1.21 12.04
N ARG A 76 -3.82 -2.53 12.14
CA ARG A 76 -3.27 -3.19 13.33
C ARG A 76 -1.75 -3.28 13.34
N ARG A 77 -1.09 -2.53 12.45
CA ARG A 77 0.36 -2.49 12.37
C ARG A 77 0.99 -1.97 13.66
N GLN A 78 2.09 -2.60 14.06
CA GLN A 78 2.84 -2.26 15.26
C GLN A 78 4.12 -1.52 14.90
N PRO A 79 4.57 -0.54 15.71
CA PRO A 79 5.86 0.11 15.49
C PRO A 79 7.01 -0.90 15.51
N LEU A 80 7.93 -0.80 14.54
CA LEU A 80 9.05 -1.74 14.44
C LEU A 80 9.92 -1.78 15.70
N ALA A 81 10.17 -0.62 16.32
CA ALA A 81 10.99 -0.55 17.53
C ALA A 81 10.43 -1.42 18.66
N GLU A 82 9.10 -1.43 18.83
CA GLU A 82 8.41 -2.22 19.85
C GLU A 82 8.47 -3.72 19.52
N VAL A 83 8.25 -4.08 18.26
CA VAL A 83 8.33 -5.49 17.82
C VAL A 83 9.74 -6.03 18.00
N ILE A 84 10.77 -5.29 17.58
CA ILE A 84 12.17 -5.71 17.69
C ILE A 84 12.57 -5.92 19.15
N GLU A 85 12.16 -5.03 20.05
CA GLU A 85 12.44 -5.16 21.49
C GLU A 85 11.76 -6.38 22.12
N GLN A 86 10.52 -6.69 21.69
CA GLN A 86 9.73 -7.78 22.27
C GLN A 86 10.10 -9.15 21.72
N THR A 87 10.35 -9.26 20.42
CA THR A 87 10.50 -10.56 19.74
C THR A 87 11.90 -10.82 19.21
N ALA A 88 12.75 -9.80 19.08
CA ALA A 88 14.10 -9.90 18.51
C ALA A 88 14.16 -10.79 17.24
N PRO A 89 13.40 -10.45 16.19
CA PRO A 89 13.23 -11.34 15.04
C PRO A 89 14.47 -11.35 14.15
N ASP A 90 14.69 -12.46 13.43
CA ASP A 90 15.87 -12.68 12.60
C ASP A 90 16.02 -11.70 11.41
N TRP A 91 14.93 -11.02 11.03
CA TRP A 91 14.91 -10.06 9.93
C TRP A 91 15.31 -8.62 10.32
N ALA A 92 15.51 -8.34 11.62
CA ALA A 92 15.71 -6.99 12.16
C ALA A 92 17.18 -6.50 12.19
#